data_AF-V9KR01-F1
#
_entry.id   AF-V9KR01-F1
#
_cell.length_a   1.000
_cell.length_b   1.000
_cell.length_c   1.000
_cell.angle_alpha   90.00
_cell.angle_beta   90.00
_cell.angle_gamma   90.00
#
_symmetry.space_group_name_H-M   'P 1'
#
loop_
_entity.id
_entity.type
_entity.pdbx_description
1 polymer ?
#
loop_
_entity_poly.entity_id
_entity_poly.type
_entity_poly.pdbx_seq_one_letter_code
_entity_poly.pdbx_strand_id
1 'polypeptide(L)'
;RTRNVHYCTLRAELLMSLHDLDISEICSVDPCHKFTWCLDACIRERFVDAKRARELQGFLDGVKKGQEQVLGDLSMILCDPFAINTLALSTVKNLQELVSQDALPRDSADLLLLLRMLSLGQGAWDMIDSQVFKEPKPEIELTTRFLPNLMAFVVDDHTFNVDQKLPSEEKVALVYPTTLPESFLKFVQENRVACEIVLYYVLHITKQRNKNAILRLLPALAETHGDMASSDIFLHLFTSHLTLLTEEFASEEFCTTLFGFFLTSISSKENVHRHVLRLLLHLHLKVVQSKMVLLLKTLEPGKQSTEAVKELYTQLTEKMEVVKQSPVQTGETPPLDLPVRTVTAPTTTTTTRLSLTLKNWPRRDELLTEAVVSETIWIGLCYLRVVITMDNEGKVTWEQVPHLYSPLTLAKRQERFFFY
;
A
#
# COMPACT_ATOMS: atom_id res chain seq x y z
N ARG A 1 6.58 -25.61 1.98
CA ARG A 1 5.33 -25.00 2.51
C ARG A 1 5.19 -23.63 1.83
N THR A 2 4.02 -23.26 1.32
CA THR A 2 3.83 -21.98 0.63
C THR A 2 3.84 -20.84 1.66
N ARG A 3 4.87 -19.98 1.65
CA ARG A 3 4.99 -18.77 2.51
C ARG A 3 4.04 -17.67 2.06
N ASN A 4 2.77 -18.01 1.86
CA ASN A 4 1.79 -17.09 1.30
C ASN A 4 1.23 -16.18 2.40
N VAL A 5 1.49 -14.88 2.27
CA VAL A 5 1.04 -13.85 3.22
C VAL A 5 -0.49 -13.82 3.39
N HIS A 6 -1.25 -14.32 2.41
CA HIS A 6 -2.72 -14.42 2.53
C HIS A 6 -3.19 -15.29 3.71
N TYR A 7 -2.36 -16.21 4.21
CA TYR A 7 -2.69 -16.95 5.44
C TYR A 7 -2.66 -16.05 6.67
N CYS A 8 -1.79 -15.03 6.69
CA CYS A 8 -1.71 -14.02 7.74
C CYS A 8 -2.98 -13.17 7.77
N THR A 9 -3.40 -12.68 6.59
CA THR A 9 -4.66 -11.96 6.42
C THR A 9 -5.86 -12.81 6.81
N LEU A 10 -5.92 -14.06 6.35
CA LEU A 10 -7.01 -14.98 6.71
C LEU A 10 -7.12 -15.17 8.23
N ARG A 11 -6.00 -15.29 8.95
CA ARG A 11 -5.99 -15.44 10.42
C ARG A 11 -6.60 -14.23 11.13
N ALA A 12 -6.24 -13.03 10.69
CA ALA A 12 -6.76 -11.78 11.26
C ALA A 12 -8.24 -11.57 10.91
N GLU A 13 -8.59 -11.67 9.63
CA GLU A 13 -9.96 -11.47 9.13
C GLU A 13 -10.94 -12.48 9.72
N LEU A 14 -10.58 -13.76 9.82
CA LEU A 14 -11.46 -14.77 10.42
C LEU A 14 -11.81 -14.42 11.87
N LEU A 15 -10.83 -13.96 12.66
CA LEU A 15 -11.10 -13.54 14.03
C LEU A 15 -12.02 -12.33 14.11
N MET A 16 -11.88 -11.37 13.19
CA MET A 16 -12.74 -10.18 13.16
C MET A 16 -14.14 -10.51 12.67
N SER A 17 -14.30 -11.39 11.67
CA SER A 17 -15.61 -11.90 11.25
C SER A 17 -16.32 -12.65 12.38
N LEU A 18 -15.61 -13.50 13.13
CA LEU A 18 -16.20 -14.21 14.28
C LEU A 18 -16.59 -13.26 15.42
N HIS A 19 -15.80 -12.20 15.63
CA HIS A 19 -16.11 -11.15 16.59
C HIS A 19 -17.38 -10.38 16.19
N ASP A 20 -17.49 -9.98 14.93
CA ASP A 20 -18.62 -9.23 14.40
C ASP A 20 -19.92 -10.05 14.37
N LEU A 21 -19.82 -11.38 14.30
CA LEU A 21 -20.94 -12.32 14.40
C LEU A 21 -21.30 -12.71 15.85
N ASP A 22 -20.66 -12.10 16.85
CA ASP A 22 -20.86 -12.37 18.27
C ASP A 22 -20.63 -13.85 18.67
N ILE A 23 -19.72 -14.56 17.98
CA ILE A 23 -19.41 -15.97 18.25
C ILE A 23 -18.44 -16.06 19.44
N SER A 24 -18.97 -15.90 20.66
CA SER A 24 -18.19 -15.84 21.89
C SER A 24 -17.47 -17.14 22.24
N GLU A 25 -17.98 -18.29 21.79
CA GLU A 25 -17.39 -19.61 22.06
C GLU A 25 -15.97 -19.74 21.53
N ILE A 26 -15.68 -19.13 20.37
CA ILE A 26 -14.35 -19.13 19.76
C ILE A 26 -13.55 -17.91 20.25
N CYS A 27 -14.16 -16.72 20.29
CA CYS A 27 -13.43 -15.51 20.66
C CYS A 27 -12.92 -15.51 22.11
N SER A 28 -13.63 -16.16 23.03
CA SER A 28 -13.23 -16.23 24.45
C SER A 28 -12.07 -17.19 24.71
N VAL A 29 -11.87 -18.18 23.84
CA VAL A 29 -10.80 -19.18 23.98
C VAL A 29 -9.57 -18.87 23.14
N ASP A 30 -9.72 -18.12 22.05
CA ASP A 30 -8.60 -17.75 21.20
C ASP A 30 -7.70 -16.69 21.89
N PRO A 31 -6.43 -17.01 22.20
CA PRO A 31 -5.54 -16.12 22.93
C PRO A 31 -5.16 -14.86 22.14
N CYS A 32 -5.33 -14.86 20.82
CA CYS A 32 -5.00 -13.74 19.94
C CYS A 32 -6.18 -12.80 19.67
N HIS A 33 -7.40 -13.14 20.10
CA HIS A 33 -8.61 -12.36 19.79
C HIS A 33 -8.49 -10.89 20.22
N LYS A 34 -8.16 -10.64 21.50
CA LYS A 34 -8.05 -9.28 22.04
C LYS A 34 -6.95 -8.46 21.38
N PHE A 35 -5.83 -9.10 21.07
CA PHE A 35 -4.73 -8.46 20.35
C PHE A 35 -5.16 -8.05 18.94
N THR A 36 -5.77 -8.99 18.20
CA THR A 36 -6.25 -8.77 16.83
C THR A 36 -7.28 -7.64 16.80
N TRP A 37 -8.24 -7.65 17.73
CA TRP A 37 -9.26 -6.62 17.85
C TRP A 37 -8.66 -5.22 18.15
N CYS A 38 -7.66 -5.17 19.03
CA CYS A 38 -6.95 -3.93 19.32
C CYS A 38 -6.16 -3.42 18.11
N LEU A 39 -5.47 -4.32 17.40
CA LEU A 39 -4.69 -3.99 16.21
C LEU A 39 -5.58 -3.54 15.05
N ASP A 40 -6.70 -4.20 14.84
CA ASP A 40 -7.71 -3.88 13.84
C ASP A 40 -8.30 -2.46 14.04
N ALA A 41 -8.49 -2.03 15.29
CA ALA A 41 -8.79 -0.63 15.58
C ALA A 41 -7.68 0.32 15.10
N CYS A 42 -6.40 -0.01 15.32
CA CYS A 42 -5.28 0.79 14.80
C CYS A 42 -5.24 0.82 13.26
N ILE A 43 -5.57 -0.30 12.60
CA ILE A 43 -5.61 -0.40 11.14
C ILE A 43 -6.68 0.56 10.58
N ARG A 44 -7.88 0.57 11.17
CA ARG A 44 -8.96 1.49 10.77
C ARG A 44 -8.57 2.96 10.95
N GLU A 45 -7.95 3.31 12.07
CA GLU A 45 -7.48 4.67 12.36
C GLU A 45 -6.18 5.03 11.61
N ARG A 46 -5.54 4.05 10.96
CA ARG A 46 -4.25 4.15 10.25
C ARG A 46 -3.10 4.67 11.12
N PHE A 47 -3.21 4.49 12.44
CA PHE A 47 -2.21 4.94 13.41
C PHE A 47 -2.31 4.15 14.72
N VAL A 48 -1.17 3.91 15.37
CA VAL A 48 -1.11 3.35 16.73
C VAL A 48 -0.87 4.49 17.72
N ASP A 49 -1.89 4.85 18.49
CA ASP A 49 -1.76 5.83 19.56
C ASP A 49 -1.16 5.25 20.86
N ALA A 50 -0.74 6.11 21.79
CA ALA A 50 -0.09 5.72 23.04
C ALA A 50 -0.97 4.87 23.99
N LYS A 51 -2.30 4.92 23.87
CA LYS A 51 -3.19 4.06 24.65
C LYS A 51 -3.19 2.65 24.05
N ARG A 52 -3.40 2.55 22.73
CA ARG A 52 -3.37 1.29 21.98
C ARG A 52 -2.00 0.63 22.02
N ALA A 53 -0.92 1.40 21.94
CA ALA A 53 0.45 0.93 22.12
C ALA A 53 0.60 0.18 23.46
N ARG A 54 0.16 0.78 24.57
CA ARG A 54 0.22 0.12 25.89
C ARG A 54 -0.64 -1.14 25.99
N GLU A 55 -1.82 -1.15 25.36
CA GLU A 55 -2.68 -2.35 25.29
C GLU A 55 -1.98 -3.48 24.50
N LEU A 56 -1.46 -3.16 23.30
CA LEU A 56 -0.73 -4.09 22.43
C LEU A 56 0.54 -4.64 23.10
N GLN A 57 1.29 -3.77 23.76
CA GLN A 57 2.45 -4.16 24.56
C GLN A 57 2.05 -5.13 25.67
N GLY A 58 0.97 -4.82 26.41
CA GLY A 58 0.48 -5.68 27.48
C GLY A 58 0.07 -7.08 27.02
N PHE A 59 -0.46 -7.21 25.80
CA PHE A 59 -0.76 -8.51 25.20
C PHE A 59 0.51 -9.31 24.84
N LEU A 60 1.51 -8.65 24.25
CA LEU A 60 2.79 -9.29 23.91
C LEU A 60 3.55 -9.74 25.17
N ASP A 61 3.63 -8.88 26.17
CA ASP A 61 4.28 -9.17 27.45
C ASP A 61 3.51 -10.20 28.29
N GLY A 62 2.21 -10.37 28.00
CA GLY A 62 1.33 -11.34 28.64
C GLY A 62 1.51 -12.80 28.20
N VAL A 63 2.32 -13.07 27.17
CA VAL A 63 2.57 -14.44 26.70
C VAL A 63 3.38 -15.22 27.74
N LYS A 64 2.75 -16.26 28.31
CA LYS A 64 3.33 -17.05 29.40
C LYS A 64 4.34 -18.07 28.87
N LYS A 65 5.35 -18.38 29.70
CA LYS A 65 6.25 -19.54 29.47
C LYS A 65 5.42 -20.82 29.33
N GLY A 66 5.66 -21.57 28.26
CA GLY A 66 4.89 -22.78 27.90
C GLY A 66 3.70 -22.54 26.96
N GLN A 67 3.33 -21.28 26.69
CA GLN A 67 2.35 -20.89 25.67
C GLN A 67 3.00 -20.12 24.52
N GLU A 68 4.28 -20.40 24.26
CA GLU A 68 5.09 -19.65 23.30
C GLU A 68 4.53 -19.73 21.87
N GLN A 69 3.79 -20.79 21.53
CA GLN A 69 3.08 -20.90 20.24
C GLN A 69 2.16 -19.71 19.94
N VAL A 70 1.57 -19.09 20.97
CA VAL A 70 0.75 -17.88 20.82
C VAL A 70 1.56 -16.75 20.20
N LEU A 71 2.86 -16.64 20.50
CA LEU A 71 3.73 -15.65 19.88
C LEU A 71 3.84 -15.85 18.35
N GLY A 72 3.80 -17.09 17.88
CA GLY A 72 3.77 -17.41 16.45
C GLY A 72 2.48 -16.92 15.77
N ASP A 73 1.33 -17.11 16.41
CA ASP A 73 0.04 -16.63 15.91
C ASP A 73 -0.04 -15.10 15.91
N LEU A 74 0.42 -14.45 16.98
CA LEU A 74 0.53 -13.00 17.06
C LEU A 74 1.47 -12.45 15.99
N SER A 75 2.59 -13.14 15.73
CA SER A 75 3.51 -12.78 14.67
C SER A 75 2.88 -12.94 13.29
N MET A 76 2.04 -13.97 13.05
CA MET A 76 1.27 -14.07 11.81
C MET A 76 0.31 -12.90 11.63
N ILE A 77 -0.43 -12.53 12.68
CA ILE A 77 -1.34 -11.38 12.63
C ILE A 77 -0.54 -10.10 12.30
N LEU A 78 0.65 -9.93 12.88
CA LEU A 78 1.55 -8.80 12.60
C LEU A 78 2.18 -8.84 11.21
N CYS A 79 2.27 -10.01 10.59
CA CYS A 79 2.73 -10.20 9.21
C CYS A 79 1.64 -9.87 8.17
N ASP A 80 0.41 -9.59 8.60
CA ASP A 80 -0.64 -9.12 7.70
C ASP A 80 -0.24 -7.79 7.02
N PRO A 81 -0.45 -7.62 5.69
CA PRO A 81 -0.08 -6.39 4.99
C PRO A 81 -0.69 -5.10 5.56
N PHE A 82 -1.92 -5.14 6.08
CA PHE A 82 -2.55 -3.97 6.67
C PHE A 82 -1.94 -3.63 8.03
N ALA A 83 -1.58 -4.65 8.81
CA ALA A 83 -0.83 -4.49 10.05
C ALA A 83 0.56 -3.88 9.78
N ILE A 84 1.34 -4.47 8.87
CA ILE A 84 2.67 -3.97 8.48
C ILE A 84 2.57 -2.51 8.03
N ASN A 85 1.63 -2.18 7.14
CA ASN A 85 1.43 -0.82 6.65
C ASN A 85 1.13 0.16 7.78
N THR A 86 0.24 -0.21 8.71
CA THR A 86 -0.14 0.64 9.84
C THR A 86 1.04 0.88 10.79
N LEU A 87 1.81 -0.17 11.10
CA LEU A 87 2.97 -0.09 11.99
C LEU A 87 4.11 0.71 11.37
N ALA A 88 4.41 0.50 10.09
CA ALA A 88 5.46 1.22 9.39
C ALA A 88 5.12 2.72 9.22
N LEU A 89 3.87 3.04 8.86
CA LEU A 89 3.42 4.45 8.80
C LEU A 89 3.40 5.11 10.19
N SER A 90 2.99 4.39 11.23
CA SER A 90 3.04 4.89 12.62
C SER A 90 4.48 5.14 13.07
N THR A 91 5.42 4.30 12.62
CA THR A 91 6.86 4.47 12.88
C THR A 91 7.37 5.75 12.24
N VAL A 92 7.07 5.98 10.95
CA VAL A 92 7.45 7.21 10.25
C VAL A 92 6.87 8.45 10.94
N LYS A 93 5.60 8.41 11.36
CA LYS A 93 4.96 9.52 12.06
C LYS A 93 5.60 9.78 13.44
N ASN A 94 5.91 8.73 14.20
CA ASN A 94 6.65 8.87 15.46
C ASN A 94 8.02 9.53 15.25
N LEU A 95 8.76 9.16 14.19
CA LEU A 95 10.04 9.80 13.88
C LEU A 95 9.88 11.30 13.59
N GLN A 96 8.83 11.70 12.87
CA GLN A 96 8.52 13.12 12.62
C GLN A 96 8.17 13.87 13.91
N GLU A 97 7.39 13.25 14.80
CA GLU A 97 7.05 13.82 16.11
C GLU A 97 8.31 13.99 16.98
N LEU A 98 9.22 13.01 16.97
CA LEU A 98 10.49 13.09 17.70
C LEU A 98 11.41 14.20 17.16
N VAL A 99 11.49 14.35 15.84
CA VAL A 99 12.20 15.50 15.23
C VAL A 99 11.59 16.82 15.69
N SER A 100 10.26 16.90 15.77
CA SER A 100 9.56 18.12 16.20
C SER A 100 9.73 18.43 17.69
N GLN A 101 10.12 17.43 18.49
CA GLN A 101 10.30 17.53 19.95
C GLN A 101 11.77 17.54 20.37
N ASP A 102 12.71 17.54 19.42
CA ASP A 102 14.15 17.36 19.68
C ASP A 102 14.48 16.14 20.56
N ALA A 103 13.70 15.07 20.41
CA ALA A 103 13.78 13.86 21.21
C ALA A 103 14.47 12.72 20.45
N LEU A 104 15.13 11.81 21.17
CA LEU A 104 15.87 10.70 20.57
C LEU A 104 14.98 9.46 20.36
N PRO A 105 15.19 8.66 19.29
CA PRO A 105 14.44 7.42 19.04
C PRO A 105 14.39 6.45 20.22
N ARG A 106 15.52 6.30 20.92
CA ARG A 106 15.66 5.36 22.04
C ARG A 106 14.83 5.72 23.27
N ASP A 107 14.39 6.97 23.37
CA ASP A 107 13.63 7.46 24.53
C ASP A 107 12.11 7.29 24.32
N SER A 108 11.67 6.97 23.10
CA SER A 108 10.26 6.72 22.79
C SER A 108 9.88 5.25 22.95
N ALA A 109 9.16 4.94 24.02
CA ALA A 109 8.64 3.59 24.27
C ALA A 109 7.68 3.13 23.15
N ASP A 110 6.86 4.04 22.61
CA ASP A 110 5.92 3.74 21.53
C ASP A 110 6.67 3.36 20.25
N LEU A 111 7.75 4.09 19.91
CA LEU A 111 8.60 3.76 18.77
C LEU A 111 9.27 2.38 18.95
N LEU A 112 9.84 2.11 20.14
CA LEU A 112 10.47 0.82 20.43
C LEU A 112 9.47 -0.35 20.32
N LEU A 113 8.21 -0.14 20.74
CA LEU A 113 7.15 -1.12 20.56
C LEU A 113 6.84 -1.36 19.08
N LEU A 114 6.71 -0.30 18.27
CA LEU A 114 6.45 -0.43 16.84
C LEU A 114 7.56 -1.22 16.14
N LEU A 115 8.83 -0.97 16.48
CA LEU A 115 9.98 -1.73 15.96
C LEU A 115 9.93 -3.20 16.38
N ARG A 116 9.54 -3.49 17.63
CA ARG A 116 9.36 -4.86 18.14
C ARG A 116 8.25 -5.58 17.36
N MET A 117 7.10 -4.92 17.16
CA MET A 117 5.97 -5.48 16.41
C MET A 117 6.31 -5.73 14.93
N LEU A 118 7.03 -4.80 14.28
CA LEU A 118 7.54 -5.01 12.92
C LEU A 118 8.53 -6.18 12.87
N SER A 119 9.45 -6.27 13.83
CA SER A 119 10.40 -7.39 13.92
C SER A 119 9.68 -8.74 14.08
N LEU A 120 8.65 -8.80 14.92
CA LEU A 120 7.81 -9.99 15.11
C LEU A 120 7.09 -10.38 13.82
N GLY A 121 6.41 -9.43 13.16
CA GLY A 121 5.69 -9.69 11.91
C GLY A 121 6.63 -10.18 10.81
N GLN A 122 7.79 -9.55 10.64
CA GLN A 122 8.77 -10.00 9.65
C GLN A 122 9.34 -11.39 10.01
N GLY A 123 9.59 -11.68 11.29
CA GLY A 123 10.08 -12.97 11.77
C GLY A 123 9.03 -14.09 11.83
N ALA A 124 7.76 -13.84 11.48
CA ALA A 124 6.67 -14.80 11.65
C ALA A 124 6.94 -16.14 10.96
N TRP A 125 7.34 -16.11 9.68
CA TRP A 125 7.64 -17.33 8.93
C TRP A 125 8.84 -18.09 9.49
N ASP A 126 9.85 -17.39 10.00
CA ASP A 126 11.03 -18.03 10.60
C ASP A 126 10.65 -18.76 11.89
N MET A 127 9.76 -18.18 12.72
CA MET A 127 9.23 -18.83 13.91
C MET A 127 8.37 -20.06 13.57
N ILE A 128 7.50 -19.95 12.56
CA ILE A 128 6.59 -21.03 12.15
C ILE A 128 7.35 -22.17 11.49
N ASP A 129 8.32 -21.87 10.64
CA ASP A 129 9.11 -22.90 9.95
C ASP A 129 10.05 -23.62 10.94
N SER A 130 10.69 -22.88 11.85
CA SER A 130 11.61 -23.46 12.84
C SER A 130 10.91 -24.10 14.05
N GLN A 131 9.64 -23.76 14.30
CA GLN A 131 8.91 -24.09 15.53
C GLN A 131 9.61 -23.56 16.80
N VAL A 132 10.44 -22.52 16.66
CA VAL A 132 11.10 -21.82 17.77
C VAL A 132 10.39 -20.49 17.97
N PHE A 133 9.48 -20.45 18.93
CA PHE A 133 8.65 -19.28 19.21
C PHE A 133 9.33 -18.36 20.21
N LYS A 134 10.27 -17.55 19.72
CA LYS A 134 11.00 -16.58 20.52
C LYS A 134 11.04 -15.24 19.82
N GLU A 135 11.04 -14.17 20.61
CA GLU A 135 11.18 -12.84 20.05
C GLU A 135 12.54 -12.68 19.37
N PRO A 136 12.58 -12.03 18.19
CA PRO A 136 13.82 -11.62 17.56
C PRO A 136 14.60 -10.70 18.51
N LYS A 137 15.92 -10.85 18.52
CA LYS A 137 16.78 -10.01 19.37
C LYS A 137 16.67 -8.55 18.90
N PRO A 138 16.48 -7.58 19.80
CA PRO A 138 16.44 -6.18 19.42
C PRO A 138 17.82 -5.75 18.88
N GLU A 139 17.84 -5.23 17.66
CA GLU A 139 19.06 -4.70 17.06
C GLU A 139 19.28 -3.26 17.53
N ILE A 140 20.22 -3.08 18.46
CA ILE A 140 20.51 -1.78 19.06
C ILE A 140 20.91 -0.75 17.99
N GLU A 141 21.69 -1.17 16.98
CA GLU A 141 22.13 -0.27 15.91
C GLU A 141 20.98 0.27 15.04
N LEU A 142 19.84 -0.45 14.97
CA LEU A 142 18.65 0.06 14.31
C LEU A 142 18.19 1.37 14.97
N THR A 143 18.16 1.38 16.31
CA THR A 143 17.69 2.53 17.09
C THR A 143 18.76 3.61 17.24
N THR A 144 20.04 3.22 17.36
CA THR A 144 21.13 4.18 17.68
C THR A 144 21.86 4.72 16.45
N ARG A 145 21.69 4.12 15.26
CA ARG A 145 22.35 4.56 14.02
C ARG A 145 21.39 4.75 12.86
N PHE A 146 20.62 3.73 12.53
CA PHE A 146 19.72 3.79 11.37
C PHE A 146 18.61 4.83 11.54
N LEU A 147 17.86 4.80 12.65
CA LEU A 147 16.79 5.77 12.87
C LEU A 147 17.28 7.22 12.97
N PRO A 148 18.40 7.53 13.64
CA PRO A 148 19.01 8.87 13.57
C PRO A 148 19.38 9.32 12.15
N ASN A 149 19.92 8.42 11.30
CA ASN A 149 20.16 8.75 9.88
C ASN A 149 18.86 9.09 9.15
N LEU A 150 17.79 8.33 9.39
CA LEU A 150 16.49 8.59 8.78
C LEU A 150 15.87 9.90 9.29
N MET A 151 15.99 10.20 10.58
CA MET A 151 15.58 11.49 11.16
C MET A 151 16.36 12.66 10.57
N ALA A 152 17.65 12.50 10.27
CA ALA A 152 18.41 13.53 9.59
C ALA A 152 17.82 13.86 8.21
N PHE A 153 17.31 12.86 7.47
CA PHE A 153 16.61 13.11 6.21
C PHE A 153 15.29 13.86 6.41
N VAL A 154 14.56 13.54 7.47
CA VAL A 154 13.33 14.28 7.85
C VAL A 154 13.66 15.75 8.17
N VAL A 155 14.76 16.01 8.88
CA VAL A 155 15.23 17.38 9.17
C VAL A 155 15.65 18.11 7.89
N ASP A 156 16.39 17.45 6.99
CA ASP A 156 16.76 18.01 5.69
C ASP A 156 15.51 18.40 4.89
N ASP A 157 14.51 17.51 4.86
CA ASP A 157 13.23 17.73 4.18
C ASP A 157 12.44 18.91 4.78
N HIS A 158 12.36 19.01 6.12
CA HIS A 158 11.70 20.14 6.77
C HIS A 158 12.42 21.46 6.52
N THR A 159 13.75 21.46 6.64
CA THR A 159 14.58 22.64 6.45
C THR A 159 14.42 23.18 5.03
N PHE A 160 14.49 22.30 4.03
CA PHE A 160 14.32 22.69 2.64
C PHE A 160 12.90 23.19 2.35
N ASN A 161 11.87 22.55 2.90
CA ASN A 161 10.49 22.98 2.74
C ASN A 161 10.21 24.36 3.37
N VAL A 162 10.88 24.70 4.46
CA VAL A 162 10.81 26.03 5.08
C VAL A 162 11.51 27.05 4.19
N ASP A 163 12.73 26.77 3.74
CA ASP A 163 13.53 27.65 2.89
C ASP A 163 12.79 28.05 1.60
N GLN A 164 12.13 27.09 0.93
CA GLN A 164 11.35 27.36 -0.28
C GLN A 164 10.18 28.35 -0.06
N LYS A 165 9.69 28.48 1.17
CA LYS A 165 8.59 29.37 1.54
C LYS A 165 9.06 30.75 2.03
N LEU A 166 10.35 30.96 2.27
CA LEU A 166 10.88 32.24 2.73
C LEU A 166 10.79 33.31 1.61
N PRO A 167 10.62 34.60 1.97
CA PRO A 167 10.67 35.71 1.02
C PRO A 167 12.02 35.76 0.28
N SER A 168 11.99 36.17 -1.00
CA SER A 168 13.15 36.17 -1.90
C SER A 168 14.37 36.94 -1.39
N GLU A 169 14.18 37.91 -0.49
CA GLU A 169 15.23 38.75 0.09
C GLU A 169 16.06 38.00 1.17
N GLU A 170 15.53 36.91 1.72
CA GLU A 170 16.17 36.08 2.75
C GLU A 170 16.69 34.73 2.20
N LYS A 171 16.52 34.47 0.91
CA LYS A 171 16.89 33.18 0.29
C LYS A 171 18.41 33.04 0.17
N VAL A 172 19.00 32.22 1.01
CA VAL A 172 20.26 31.56 0.70
C VAL A 172 19.93 30.42 -0.28
N ALA A 173 20.65 30.30 -1.39
CA ALA A 173 20.43 29.21 -2.33
C ALA A 173 20.84 27.87 -1.70
N LEU A 174 19.92 27.24 -0.97
CA LEU A 174 20.16 25.99 -0.26
C LEU A 174 20.02 24.83 -1.25
N VAL A 175 21.11 24.09 -1.44
CA VAL A 175 21.13 22.91 -2.30
C VAL A 175 20.57 21.73 -1.51
N TYR A 176 19.58 21.04 -2.08
CA TYR A 176 19.01 19.86 -1.44
C TYR A 176 20.07 18.74 -1.31
N PRO A 177 20.26 18.13 -0.13
CA PRO A 177 21.25 17.06 0.04
C PRO A 177 20.88 15.82 -0.78
N THR A 178 21.77 15.40 -1.69
CA THR A 178 21.55 14.22 -2.56
C THR A 178 22.30 12.97 -2.10
N THR A 179 23.25 13.10 -1.18
CA THR A 179 24.09 11.99 -0.72
C THR A 179 23.39 11.14 0.34
N LEU A 180 23.59 9.82 0.25
CA LEU A 180 23.18 8.85 1.24
C LEU A 180 24.40 8.28 1.98
N PRO A 181 24.39 8.21 3.33
CA PRO A 181 25.46 7.57 4.08
C PRO A 181 25.59 6.07 3.75
N GLU A 182 26.83 5.57 3.59
CA GLU A 182 27.07 4.14 3.32
C GLU A 182 26.48 3.23 4.42
N SER A 183 26.55 3.67 5.68
CA SER A 183 25.93 2.95 6.79
C SER A 183 24.42 2.78 6.62
N PHE A 184 23.72 3.79 6.09
CA PHE A 184 22.29 3.72 5.79
C PHE A 184 22.00 2.72 4.68
N LEU A 185 22.77 2.75 3.59
CA LEU A 185 22.62 1.79 2.47
C LEU A 185 22.81 0.34 2.95
N LYS A 186 23.82 0.11 3.80
CA LYS A 186 24.08 -1.20 4.39
C LYS A 186 22.89 -1.70 5.21
N PHE A 187 22.26 -0.85 6.02
CA PHE A 187 21.04 -1.23 6.76
C PHE A 187 19.89 -1.61 5.83
N VAL A 188 19.67 -0.88 4.73
CA VAL A 188 18.62 -1.17 3.76
C VAL A 188 18.84 -2.53 3.07
N GLN A 189 20.10 -2.91 2.87
CA GLN A 189 20.48 -4.19 2.25
C GLN A 189 20.43 -5.37 3.21
N GLU A 190 20.85 -5.18 4.47
CA GLU A 190 21.08 -6.28 5.40
C GLU A 190 19.98 -6.45 6.46
N ASN A 191 19.22 -5.40 6.77
CA ASN A 191 18.20 -5.44 7.82
C ASN A 191 16.78 -5.30 7.24
N ARG A 192 15.98 -6.36 7.44
CA ARG A 192 14.60 -6.45 6.95
C ARG A 192 13.67 -5.37 7.49
N VAL A 193 13.80 -5.02 8.78
CA VAL A 193 12.97 -3.98 9.42
C VAL A 193 13.37 -2.58 8.96
N ALA A 194 14.67 -2.31 8.85
CA ALA A 194 15.18 -1.06 8.30
C ALA A 194 14.69 -0.85 6.87
N CYS A 195 14.79 -1.88 6.02
CA CYS A 195 14.28 -1.86 4.66
C CYS A 195 12.77 -1.55 4.62
N GLU A 196 11.96 -2.23 5.43
CA GLU A 196 10.52 -1.96 5.54
C GLU A 196 10.25 -0.49 5.89
N ILE A 197 10.92 0.05 6.91
CA ILE A 197 10.73 1.44 7.34
C ILE A 197 11.11 2.42 6.20
N VAL A 198 12.20 2.16 5.46
CA VAL A 198 12.60 3.00 4.33
C VAL A 198 11.56 2.96 3.20
N LEU A 199 11.03 1.78 2.86
CA LEU A 199 10.00 1.66 1.83
C LEU A 199 8.77 2.49 2.19
N TYR A 200 8.31 2.43 3.43
CA TYR A 200 7.16 3.22 3.88
C TYR A 200 7.47 4.70 4.06
N TYR A 201 8.72 5.05 4.38
CA TYR A 201 9.17 6.43 4.33
C TYR A 201 9.12 6.98 2.89
N VAL A 202 9.54 6.20 1.89
CA VAL A 202 9.43 6.57 0.47
C VAL A 202 7.97 6.74 0.05
N LEU A 203 7.08 5.83 0.47
CA LEU A 203 5.63 6.00 0.23
C LEU A 203 5.11 7.30 0.86
N HIS A 204 5.55 7.62 2.07
CA HIS A 204 5.16 8.82 2.80
C HIS A 204 5.60 10.11 2.08
N ILE A 205 6.88 10.25 1.73
CA ILE A 205 7.38 11.44 1.01
C ILE A 205 6.79 11.57 -0.40
N THR A 206 6.44 10.44 -1.03
CA THR A 206 5.76 10.44 -2.34
C THR A 206 4.35 11.02 -2.20
N LYS A 207 3.63 10.65 -1.14
CA LYS A 207 2.32 11.24 -0.83
C LYS A 207 2.42 12.74 -0.51
N GLN A 208 3.53 13.19 0.07
CA GLN A 208 3.84 14.60 0.28
C GLN A 208 4.30 15.36 -0.98
N ARG A 209 4.45 14.67 -2.12
CA ARG A 209 4.93 15.23 -3.40
C ARG A 209 6.34 15.84 -3.30
N ASN A 210 7.17 15.35 -2.39
CA ASN A 210 8.54 15.82 -2.23
C ASN A 210 9.47 15.09 -3.22
N LYS A 211 9.59 15.64 -4.44
CA LYS A 211 10.40 15.05 -5.52
C LYS A 211 11.88 14.91 -5.16
N ASN A 212 12.44 15.87 -4.42
CA ASN A 212 13.86 15.89 -4.10
C ASN A 212 14.21 14.73 -3.16
N ALA A 213 13.36 14.48 -2.15
CA ALA A 213 13.50 13.34 -1.26
C ALA A 213 13.33 12.00 -1.99
N ILE A 214 12.37 11.91 -2.93
CA ILE A 214 12.21 10.72 -3.76
C ILE A 214 13.50 10.44 -4.55
N LEU A 215 14.03 11.44 -5.26
CA LEU A 215 15.25 11.30 -6.06
C LEU A 215 16.46 10.93 -5.23
N ARG A 216 16.58 11.45 -4.00
CA ARG A 216 17.65 11.08 -3.05
C ARG A 216 17.57 9.61 -2.64
N LEU A 217 16.37 9.09 -2.37
CA LEU A 217 16.20 7.75 -1.79
C LEU A 217 16.01 6.63 -2.83
N LEU A 218 15.61 6.94 -4.06
CA LEU A 218 15.44 5.96 -5.13
C LEU A 218 16.67 5.06 -5.35
N PRO A 219 17.92 5.56 -5.33
CA PRO A 219 19.11 4.72 -5.46
C PRO A 219 19.22 3.65 -4.36
N ALA A 220 18.80 3.94 -3.13
CA ALA A 220 18.81 2.98 -2.04
C ALA A 220 17.82 1.83 -2.26
N LEU A 221 16.78 2.03 -3.07
CA LEU A 221 15.78 1.01 -3.34
C LEU A 221 16.23 0.00 -4.41
N ALA A 222 17.27 0.31 -5.18
CA ALA A 222 17.78 -0.58 -6.23
C ALA A 222 18.33 -1.89 -5.65
N GLU A 223 18.94 -1.82 -4.46
CA GLU A 223 19.51 -2.96 -3.74
C GLU A 223 18.90 -3.02 -2.34
N THR A 224 17.79 -3.74 -2.18
CA THR A 224 17.08 -3.89 -0.89
C THR A 224 17.20 -5.30 -0.35
N HIS A 225 17.06 -5.43 0.98
CA HIS A 225 17.00 -6.72 1.64
C HIS A 225 15.94 -7.62 0.99
N GLY A 226 16.37 -8.76 0.44
CA GLY A 226 15.45 -9.76 -0.14
C GLY A 226 14.51 -9.21 -1.21
N ASP A 227 14.93 -8.21 -1.98
CA ASP A 227 14.12 -7.61 -3.06
C ASP A 227 12.78 -7.01 -2.62
N MET A 228 12.66 -6.57 -1.36
CA MET A 228 11.41 -6.04 -0.81
C MET A 228 10.84 -4.85 -1.60
N ALA A 229 11.69 -4.02 -2.22
CA ALA A 229 11.27 -2.93 -3.11
C ALA A 229 10.56 -3.41 -4.39
N SER A 230 10.68 -4.70 -4.73
CA SER A 230 9.99 -5.33 -5.86
C SER A 230 8.73 -6.09 -5.45
N SER A 231 8.30 -6.02 -4.18
CA SER A 231 7.06 -6.66 -3.74
C SER A 231 5.84 -6.01 -4.39
N ASP A 232 4.83 -6.81 -4.75
CA ASP A 232 3.60 -6.29 -5.39
C ASP A 232 2.89 -5.25 -4.53
N ILE A 233 2.87 -5.42 -3.20
CA ILE A 233 2.22 -4.50 -2.27
C ILE A 233 2.89 -3.13 -2.33
N PHE A 234 4.21 -3.07 -2.17
CA PHE A 234 4.95 -1.81 -2.22
C PHE A 234 4.85 -1.17 -3.60
N LEU A 235 5.07 -1.92 -4.68
CA LEU A 235 5.02 -1.39 -6.04
C LEU A 235 3.64 -0.83 -6.38
N HIS A 236 2.57 -1.48 -5.95
CA HIS A 236 1.22 -0.99 -6.16
C HIS A 236 0.98 0.35 -5.46
N LEU A 237 1.34 0.45 -4.18
CA LEU A 237 1.22 1.69 -3.40
C LEU A 237 2.11 2.79 -3.97
N PHE A 238 3.35 2.45 -4.33
CA PHE A 238 4.32 3.42 -4.85
C PHE A 238 3.89 3.97 -6.21
N THR A 239 3.53 3.10 -7.16
CA THR A 239 3.04 3.54 -8.46
C THR A 239 1.73 4.31 -8.38
N SER A 240 0.83 3.95 -7.44
CA SER A 240 -0.37 4.74 -7.16
C SER A 240 -0.01 6.14 -6.66
N HIS A 241 0.86 6.26 -5.65
CA HIS A 241 1.28 7.56 -5.12
C HIS A 241 2.06 8.40 -6.15
N LEU A 242 2.83 7.79 -7.05
CA LEU A 242 3.52 8.50 -8.12
C LEU A 242 2.55 9.23 -9.07
N THR A 243 1.31 8.76 -9.22
CA THR A 243 0.30 9.50 -10.00
C THR A 243 -0.04 10.87 -9.40
N LEU A 244 0.27 11.12 -8.12
CA LEU A 244 0.11 12.44 -7.49
C LEU A 244 1.16 13.46 -7.95
N LEU A 245 2.23 13.01 -8.61
CA LEU A 245 3.34 13.84 -9.12
C LEU A 245 3.27 14.01 -10.65
N THR A 246 2.07 14.06 -11.24
CA THR A 246 1.89 14.13 -12.72
C THR A 246 2.76 15.17 -13.40
N GLU A 247 2.93 16.35 -12.80
CA GLU A 247 3.69 17.45 -13.40
C GLU A 247 5.21 17.20 -13.40
N GLU A 248 5.71 16.38 -12.48
CA GLU A 248 7.15 16.06 -12.41
C GLU A 248 7.59 15.10 -13.52
N PHE A 249 6.66 14.38 -14.14
CA PHE A 249 6.96 13.53 -15.30
C PHE A 249 7.31 14.32 -16.57
N ALA A 250 7.13 15.65 -16.56
CA ALA A 250 7.67 16.53 -17.61
C ALA A 250 9.18 16.78 -17.43
N SER A 251 9.77 16.46 -16.28
CA SER A 251 11.20 16.59 -16.02
C SER A 251 11.96 15.36 -16.53
N GLU A 252 12.98 15.60 -17.36
CA GLU A 252 13.84 14.54 -17.88
C GLU A 252 14.66 13.86 -16.78
N GLU A 253 15.16 14.65 -15.82
CA GLU A 253 15.92 14.16 -14.66
C GLU A 253 15.07 13.23 -13.81
N PHE A 254 13.84 13.66 -13.49
CA PHE A 254 12.92 12.87 -12.68
C PHE A 254 12.59 11.53 -13.34
N CYS A 255 12.23 11.56 -14.64
CA CYS A 255 11.93 10.35 -15.39
C CYS A 255 13.15 9.42 -15.50
N THR A 256 14.34 9.97 -15.74
CA THR A 256 15.55 9.16 -15.91
C THR A 256 15.89 8.40 -14.63
N THR A 257 15.84 9.07 -13.48
CA THR A 257 16.14 8.43 -12.19
C THR A 257 15.04 7.45 -11.78
N LEU A 258 13.77 7.83 -11.90
CA LEU A 258 12.63 6.99 -11.52
C LEU A 258 12.54 5.72 -12.36
N PHE A 259 12.58 5.85 -13.68
CA PHE A 259 12.54 4.67 -14.55
C PHE A 259 13.86 3.92 -14.53
N GLY A 260 15.00 4.59 -14.29
CA GLY A 260 16.27 3.92 -14.01
C GLY A 260 16.14 2.88 -12.91
N PHE A 261 15.53 3.25 -11.77
CA PHE A 261 15.22 2.32 -10.67
C PHE A 261 14.36 1.13 -11.12
N PHE A 262 13.25 1.35 -11.83
CA PHE A 262 12.40 0.24 -12.26
C PHE A 262 13.07 -0.68 -13.29
N LEU A 263 13.85 -0.10 -14.21
CA LEU A 263 14.49 -0.80 -15.31
C LEU A 263 15.63 -1.72 -14.82
N THR A 264 16.26 -1.45 -13.67
CA THR A 264 17.26 -2.39 -13.10
C THR A 264 16.66 -3.76 -12.78
N SER A 265 15.37 -3.80 -12.41
CA SER A 265 14.70 -5.01 -11.94
C SER A 265 13.80 -5.66 -13.01
N ILE A 266 13.42 -4.94 -14.06
CA ILE A 266 12.37 -5.36 -14.99
C ILE A 266 12.68 -6.63 -15.78
N SER A 267 13.96 -6.86 -16.11
CA SER A 267 14.39 -8.06 -16.83
C SER A 267 14.32 -9.33 -15.98
N SER A 268 14.32 -9.18 -14.65
CA SER A 268 14.29 -10.30 -13.70
C SER A 268 12.90 -10.53 -13.09
N LYS A 269 12.04 -9.51 -13.07
CA LYS A 269 10.79 -9.52 -12.30
C LYS A 269 9.62 -8.97 -13.11
N GLU A 270 8.72 -9.87 -13.48
CA GLU A 270 7.57 -9.55 -14.33
C GLU A 270 6.52 -8.65 -13.66
N ASN A 271 6.35 -8.77 -12.34
CA ASN A 271 5.44 -7.94 -11.58
C ASN A 271 5.86 -6.45 -11.59
N VAL A 272 7.16 -6.15 -11.60
CA VAL A 272 7.71 -4.79 -11.81
C VAL A 272 7.29 -4.28 -13.19
N HIS A 273 7.46 -5.10 -14.23
CA HIS A 273 7.06 -4.75 -15.59
C HIS A 273 5.58 -4.36 -15.67
N ARG A 274 4.70 -5.18 -15.08
CA ARG A 274 3.26 -4.92 -15.02
C ARG A 274 2.94 -3.57 -14.35
N HIS A 275 3.61 -3.24 -13.25
CA HIS A 275 3.37 -1.98 -12.53
C HIS A 275 3.85 -0.76 -13.31
N VAL A 276 5.00 -0.85 -13.98
CA VAL A 276 5.51 0.23 -14.84
C VAL A 276 4.55 0.48 -16.01
N LEU A 277 4.09 -0.57 -16.69
CA LEU A 277 3.12 -0.41 -17.79
C LEU A 277 1.82 0.23 -17.31
N ARG A 278 1.30 -0.17 -16.14
CA ARG A 278 0.10 0.45 -15.53
C ARG A 278 0.31 1.93 -15.22
N LEU A 279 1.47 2.30 -14.67
CA LEU A 279 1.83 3.69 -14.41
C LEU A 279 1.86 4.51 -15.71
N LEU A 280 2.54 3.98 -16.74
CA LEU A 280 2.65 4.65 -18.04
C LEU A 280 1.30 4.77 -18.74
N LEU A 281 0.43 3.76 -18.66
CA LEU A 281 -0.93 3.83 -19.20
C LEU A 281 -1.72 5.03 -18.63
N HIS A 282 -1.47 5.39 -17.37
CA HIS A 282 -2.09 6.54 -16.74
C HIS A 282 -1.39 7.86 -17.07
N LEU A 283 -0.06 7.86 -17.17
CA LEU A 283 0.75 9.08 -17.27
C LEU A 283 1.31 9.40 -18.66
N HIS A 284 1.04 8.58 -19.69
CA HIS A 284 1.64 8.68 -21.03
C HIS A 284 1.62 10.08 -21.67
N LEU A 285 0.63 10.92 -21.39
CA LEU A 285 0.55 12.29 -21.92
C LEU A 285 1.46 13.30 -21.21
N LYS A 286 1.89 12.97 -19.98
CA LYS A 286 2.67 13.85 -19.10
C LYS A 286 4.16 13.51 -19.09
N VAL A 287 4.51 12.27 -19.43
CA VAL A 287 5.90 11.84 -19.54
C VAL A 287 6.55 12.49 -20.76
N VAL A 288 7.79 12.94 -20.60
CA VAL A 288 8.61 13.49 -21.71
C VAL A 288 8.58 12.56 -22.92
N GLN A 289 8.15 13.06 -24.08
CA GLN A 289 7.91 12.25 -25.28
C GLN A 289 9.16 11.49 -25.76
N SER A 290 10.35 12.09 -25.67
CA SER A 290 11.61 11.42 -26.01
C SER A 290 11.88 10.21 -25.10
N LYS A 291 11.57 10.32 -23.81
CA LYS A 291 11.67 9.21 -22.85
C LYS A 291 10.58 8.18 -23.09
N MET A 292 9.36 8.57 -23.41
CA MET A 292 8.29 7.61 -23.72
C MET A 292 8.64 6.68 -24.88
N VAL A 293 9.26 7.21 -25.95
CA VAL A 293 9.71 6.39 -27.08
C VAL A 293 10.81 5.41 -26.65
N LEU A 294 11.77 5.86 -25.83
CA LEU A 294 12.81 4.98 -25.29
C LEU A 294 12.21 3.89 -24.39
N LEU A 295 11.29 4.27 -23.50
CA LEU A 295 10.62 3.36 -22.57
C LEU A 295 9.80 2.31 -23.31
N LEU A 296 9.02 2.68 -24.33
CA LEU A 296 8.30 1.70 -25.16
C LEU A 296 9.24 0.65 -25.74
N LYS A 297 10.37 1.09 -26.30
CA LYS A 297 11.36 0.15 -26.86
C LYS A 297 11.98 -0.76 -25.80
N THR A 298 12.26 -0.23 -24.61
CA THR A 298 12.86 -1.01 -23.51
C THR A 298 11.85 -1.96 -22.85
N LEU A 299 10.57 -1.59 -22.82
CA LEU A 299 9.47 -2.35 -22.23
C LEU A 299 8.83 -3.35 -23.19
N GLU A 300 9.40 -3.54 -24.39
CA GLU A 300 8.88 -4.51 -25.34
C GLU A 300 8.87 -5.92 -24.72
N PRO A 301 7.68 -6.56 -24.59
CA PRO A 301 7.57 -7.83 -23.91
C PRO A 301 8.28 -8.94 -24.69
N GLY A 302 9.11 -9.71 -23.99
CA GLY A 302 9.77 -10.87 -24.57
C GLY A 302 8.78 -11.99 -24.90
N LYS A 303 9.25 -13.00 -25.68
CA LYS A 303 8.42 -14.17 -26.05
C LYS A 303 7.83 -14.89 -24.82
N GLN A 304 8.59 -14.93 -23.73
CA GLN A 304 8.25 -15.61 -22.47
C GLN A 304 7.37 -14.78 -21.52
N SER A 305 7.09 -13.50 -21.82
CA SER A 305 6.22 -12.68 -20.99
C SER A 305 4.77 -13.20 -20.98
N THR A 306 4.09 -13.04 -19.86
CA THR A 306 2.67 -13.40 -19.70
C THR A 306 1.79 -12.57 -20.61
N GLU A 307 0.60 -13.12 -20.89
CA GLU A 307 -0.42 -12.45 -21.69
C GLU A 307 -0.84 -11.10 -21.09
N ALA A 308 -0.94 -11.01 -19.75
CA ALA A 308 -1.29 -9.77 -19.07
C ALA A 308 -0.30 -8.62 -19.35
N VAL A 309 1.00 -8.90 -19.39
CA VAL A 309 2.02 -7.90 -19.72
C VAL A 309 1.94 -7.50 -21.19
N LYS A 310 1.76 -8.48 -22.08
CA LYS A 310 1.59 -8.24 -23.52
C LYS A 310 0.36 -7.37 -23.80
N GLU A 311 -0.75 -7.64 -23.13
CA GLU A 311 -1.99 -6.87 -23.25
C GLU A 311 -1.78 -5.41 -22.79
N LEU A 312 -1.17 -5.19 -21.62
CA LEU A 312 -0.87 -3.85 -21.12
C LEU A 312 0.05 -3.06 -22.06
N TYR A 313 1.05 -3.73 -22.64
CA TYR A 313 1.96 -3.12 -23.61
C TYR A 313 1.23 -2.72 -24.91
N THR A 314 0.36 -3.59 -25.43
CA THR A 314 -0.47 -3.30 -26.61
C THR A 314 -1.38 -2.10 -26.36
N GLN A 315 -2.09 -2.07 -25.22
CA GLN A 315 -2.94 -0.95 -24.83
C GLN A 315 -2.17 0.38 -24.77
N LEU A 316 -0.93 0.35 -24.24
CA LEU A 316 -0.09 1.55 -24.16
C LEU A 316 0.33 2.02 -25.56
N THR A 317 0.71 1.08 -26.43
CA THR A 317 1.12 1.36 -27.81
C THR A 317 -0.04 1.98 -28.60
N GLU A 318 -1.24 1.40 -28.52
CA GLU A 318 -2.45 1.92 -29.17
C GLU A 318 -2.76 3.35 -28.73
N LYS A 319 -2.70 3.65 -27.43
CA LYS A 319 -2.90 5.01 -26.90
C LYS A 319 -1.87 6.00 -27.44
N MET A 320 -0.60 5.59 -27.56
CA MET A 320 0.43 6.46 -28.09
C MET A 320 0.27 6.75 -29.59
N GLU A 321 -0.25 5.81 -30.37
CA GLU A 321 -0.56 6.05 -31.79
C GLU A 321 -1.74 7.02 -31.97
N VAL A 322 -2.78 6.95 -31.13
CA VAL A 322 -3.90 7.92 -31.14
C VAL A 322 -3.41 9.34 -30.86
N VAL A 323 -2.45 9.51 -29.95
CA VAL A 323 -1.85 10.81 -29.62
C VAL A 323 -1.04 11.38 -30.79
N LYS A 324 -0.32 10.53 -31.54
CA LYS A 324 0.40 10.96 -32.75
C LYS A 324 -0.54 11.38 -33.88
N GLN A 325 -1.73 10.79 -33.94
CA GLN A 325 -2.72 11.05 -35.00
C GLN A 325 -3.65 12.25 -34.72
N SER A 326 -3.71 12.75 -33.48
CA SER A 326 -4.47 13.95 -33.14
C SER A 326 -3.56 15.19 -33.24
N PRO A 327 -3.72 16.06 -34.25
CA PRO A 327 -3.02 17.34 -34.26
C PRO A 327 -3.65 18.26 -33.21
N VAL A 328 -2.79 18.96 -32.47
CA VAL A 328 -3.16 20.12 -31.65
C VAL A 328 -4.03 21.06 -32.50
N GLN A 329 -5.32 21.13 -32.20
CA GLN A 329 -6.11 22.29 -32.60
C GLN A 329 -5.63 23.45 -31.72
N THR A 330 -4.69 24.23 -32.24
CA THR A 330 -4.51 25.62 -31.82
C THR A 330 -5.79 26.37 -32.22
N GLY A 331 -6.80 26.26 -31.37
CA GLY A 331 -8.00 27.08 -31.48
C GLY A 331 -7.64 28.52 -31.13
N GLU A 332 -7.26 29.31 -32.14
CA GLU A 332 -7.49 30.74 -32.12
C GLU A 332 -8.94 30.95 -31.68
N THR A 333 -9.12 31.69 -30.59
CA THR A 333 -10.43 32.18 -30.16
C THR A 333 -10.89 33.22 -31.18
N PRO A 334 -11.96 32.99 -31.96
CA PRO A 334 -12.61 34.08 -32.66
C PRO A 334 -13.40 34.88 -31.61
N PRO A 335 -13.40 36.22 -31.65
CA PRO A 335 -14.14 37.01 -30.69
C PRO A 335 -15.65 36.74 -30.90
N LEU A 336 -16.31 36.18 -29.89
CA LEU A 336 -17.77 36.09 -29.87
C LEU A 336 -18.34 37.48 -29.57
N ASP A 337 -18.80 38.16 -30.62
CA ASP A 337 -19.77 39.24 -30.51
C ASP A 337 -21.06 38.67 -29.90
N LEU A 338 -21.42 39.18 -28.72
CA LEU A 338 -22.68 38.91 -28.04
C LEU A 338 -23.76 39.88 -28.55
N PRO A 339 -24.89 39.39 -29.10
CA PRO A 339 -26.12 40.16 -29.09
C PRO A 339 -26.95 39.74 -27.88
N VAL A 340 -27.11 40.68 -26.95
CA VAL A 340 -28.06 40.63 -25.84
C VAL A 340 -29.46 40.30 -26.39
N ARG A 341 -30.05 39.20 -25.92
CA ARG A 341 -31.49 38.94 -26.10
C ARG A 341 -32.13 38.60 -24.77
N THR A 342 -33.04 39.50 -24.39
CA THR A 342 -33.93 39.51 -23.23
C THR A 342 -34.69 38.19 -23.05
N VAL A 343 -34.64 37.63 -21.83
CA VAL A 343 -35.44 36.47 -21.41
C VAL A 343 -36.83 36.94 -20.97
N THR A 344 -37.86 36.41 -21.63
CA THR A 344 -39.24 36.33 -21.12
C THR A 344 -39.50 34.90 -20.65
N ALA A 345 -39.92 34.73 -19.39
CA ALA A 345 -40.52 33.49 -18.85
C ALA A 345 -41.91 33.24 -19.50
N PRO A 346 -42.51 32.02 -19.52
CA PRO A 346 -42.87 31.28 -18.30
C PRO A 346 -43.04 29.71 -18.37
N THR A 347 -43.36 29.14 -17.20
CA THR A 347 -44.21 27.96 -16.88
C THR A 347 -43.72 26.50 -16.98
N THR A 348 -43.53 25.91 -15.79
CA THR A 348 -43.98 24.58 -15.28
C THR A 348 -44.13 23.39 -16.23
N THR A 349 -43.44 22.26 -15.94
CA THR A 349 -44.08 20.93 -15.70
C THR A 349 -43.11 19.81 -15.27
N THR A 350 -43.55 19.05 -14.26
CA THR A 350 -43.50 17.58 -14.09
C THR A 350 -42.17 16.86 -13.78
N THR A 351 -42.05 16.48 -12.51
CA THR A 351 -41.20 15.41 -11.98
C THR A 351 -41.71 14.03 -12.40
N THR A 352 -40.92 13.28 -13.16
CA THR A 352 -41.18 11.86 -13.44
C THR A 352 -40.32 10.99 -12.53
N ARG A 353 -40.98 10.31 -11.58
CA ARG A 353 -40.43 9.31 -10.65
C ARG A 353 -40.60 7.94 -11.31
N LEU A 354 -39.50 7.27 -11.69
CA LEU A 354 -39.57 5.89 -12.16
C LEU A 354 -39.54 4.93 -10.96
N SER A 355 -40.71 4.40 -10.65
CA SER A 355 -40.92 3.21 -9.81
C SER A 355 -40.69 1.96 -10.66
N LEU A 356 -39.78 1.07 -10.24
CA LEU A 356 -39.70 -0.29 -10.76
C LEU A 356 -40.15 -1.27 -9.67
N THR A 357 -41.27 -1.93 -9.98
CA THR A 357 -41.96 -2.96 -9.22
C THR A 357 -41.10 -4.22 -9.08
N LEU A 358 -40.86 -4.64 -7.83
CA LEU A 358 -40.38 -5.98 -7.47
C LEU A 358 -41.51 -6.99 -7.72
N LYS A 359 -41.32 -7.92 -8.67
CA LYS A 359 -42.09 -9.16 -8.75
C LYS A 359 -41.17 -10.35 -8.94
N ASN A 360 -41.48 -11.39 -8.16
CA ASN A 360 -41.05 -12.79 -8.20
C ASN A 360 -39.84 -13.16 -7.32
N TRP A 361 -40.14 -13.38 -6.04
CA TRP A 361 -39.38 -14.23 -5.12
C TRP A 361 -40.11 -15.59 -5.01
N PRO A 362 -39.44 -16.76 -5.13
CA PRO A 362 -40.07 -18.04 -4.79
C PRO A 362 -40.09 -18.23 -3.26
N ARG A 363 -41.21 -18.76 -2.77
CA ARG A 363 -41.53 -19.03 -1.37
C ARG A 363 -40.48 -19.90 -0.68
N ARG A 364 -40.22 -19.60 0.60
CA ARG A 364 -39.67 -20.54 1.58
C ARG A 364 -40.69 -21.66 1.78
N ASP A 365 -40.28 -22.89 1.56
CA ASP A 365 -40.35 -23.98 2.53
C ASP A 365 -39.60 -25.18 1.95
N GLU A 366 -38.92 -25.92 2.83
CA GLU A 366 -38.10 -27.12 2.65
C GLU A 366 -36.57 -26.95 2.61
N LEU A 367 -35.95 -27.64 3.58
CA LEU A 367 -34.53 -27.98 3.81
C LEU A 367 -33.68 -27.01 4.65
N LEU A 368 -33.93 -27.07 5.96
CA LEU A 368 -32.90 -27.22 7.00
C LEU A 368 -31.99 -28.40 6.57
N THR A 369 -30.65 -28.36 6.51
CA THR A 369 -29.62 -27.95 7.47
C THR A 369 -28.29 -27.87 6.71
N GLU A 370 -27.72 -26.67 6.54
CA GLU A 370 -26.30 -26.44 6.18
C GLU A 370 -26.06 -24.93 6.29
N ALA A 371 -25.19 -24.50 7.21
CA ALA A 371 -24.78 -23.10 7.30
C ALA A 371 -23.72 -22.82 6.22
N VAL A 372 -24.17 -22.58 4.98
CA VAL A 372 -23.28 -22.11 3.92
C VAL A 372 -23.01 -20.62 4.12
N VAL A 373 -21.91 -20.29 4.80
CA VAL A 373 -21.39 -18.92 4.83
C VAL A 373 -20.62 -18.69 3.52
N SER A 374 -21.31 -18.20 2.50
CA SER A 374 -20.66 -17.73 1.27
C SER A 374 -20.19 -16.28 1.46
N GLU A 375 -19.05 -16.09 2.12
CA GLU A 375 -18.41 -14.78 2.16
C GLU A 375 -17.43 -14.59 0.99
N THR A 376 -17.49 -13.41 0.38
CA THR A 376 -16.50 -12.97 -0.62
C THR A 376 -15.49 -12.11 0.10
N ILE A 377 -14.36 -12.68 0.50
CA ILE A 377 -13.29 -11.95 1.19
C ILE A 377 -12.51 -11.14 0.14
N TRP A 378 -12.45 -9.82 0.30
CA TRP A 378 -11.70 -8.92 -0.56
C TRP A 378 -10.25 -8.85 -0.11
N ILE A 379 -9.42 -9.73 -0.66
CA ILE A 379 -7.97 -9.66 -0.49
C ILE A 379 -7.41 -8.88 -1.69
N GLY A 380 -6.57 -7.86 -1.44
CA GLY A 380 -6.08 -6.91 -2.44
C GLY A 380 -5.86 -7.52 -3.84
N LEU A 381 -6.52 -6.93 -4.85
CA LEU A 381 -6.44 -7.16 -6.31
C LEU A 381 -6.44 -8.61 -6.88
N CYS A 382 -6.44 -9.65 -6.05
CA CYS A 382 -6.64 -11.03 -6.44
C CYS A 382 -7.98 -11.50 -5.86
N TYR A 383 -8.99 -11.61 -6.72
CA TYR A 383 -10.29 -12.20 -6.38
C TYR A 383 -10.10 -13.68 -6.02
N LEU A 384 -9.86 -13.99 -4.75
CA LEU A 384 -10.00 -15.35 -4.24
C LEU A 384 -11.37 -15.49 -3.59
N ARG A 385 -12.26 -16.26 -4.22
CA ARG A 385 -13.48 -16.74 -3.57
C ARG A 385 -13.13 -18.06 -2.89
N VAL A 386 -13.05 -18.03 -1.57
CA VAL A 386 -12.87 -19.22 -0.73
C VAL A 386 -14.22 -19.54 -0.09
N VAL A 387 -14.74 -20.73 -0.34
CA VAL A 387 -15.93 -21.22 0.38
C VAL A 387 -15.43 -21.98 1.59
N ILE A 388 -15.88 -21.56 2.77
CA ILE A 388 -15.57 -22.23 4.04
C ILE A 388 -16.84 -22.94 4.49
N THR A 389 -16.78 -24.26 4.62
CA THR A 389 -17.86 -25.10 5.12
C THR A 389 -17.46 -25.71 6.44
N MET A 390 -18.29 -25.51 7.45
CA MET A 390 -18.12 -26.10 8.77
C MET A 390 -19.19 -27.17 8.95
N ASP A 391 -18.76 -28.42 9.18
CA ASP A 391 -19.71 -29.50 9.44
C ASP A 391 -20.23 -29.46 10.89
N ASN A 392 -21.26 -30.27 11.18
CA ASN A 392 -21.90 -30.34 12.49
C ASN A 392 -20.97 -30.89 13.60
N GLU A 393 -19.77 -31.37 13.25
CA GLU A 393 -18.73 -31.83 14.18
C GLU A 393 -17.62 -30.79 14.38
N GLY A 394 -17.76 -29.58 13.80
CA GLY A 394 -16.80 -28.48 13.92
C GLY A 394 -15.59 -28.60 13.00
N LYS A 395 -15.62 -29.49 12.00
CA LYS A 395 -14.54 -29.64 11.03
C LYS A 395 -14.69 -28.60 9.93
N VAL A 396 -13.66 -27.77 9.78
CA VAL A 396 -13.60 -26.73 8.75
C VAL A 396 -12.98 -27.30 7.48
N THR A 397 -13.67 -27.17 6.37
CA THR A 397 -13.19 -27.50 5.02
C THR A 397 -13.24 -26.24 4.15
N TRP A 398 -12.28 -26.10 3.23
CA TRP A 398 -12.24 -24.96 2.31
C TRP A 398 -11.95 -25.40 0.89
N GLU A 399 -12.59 -24.73 -0.06
CA GLU A 399 -12.39 -24.97 -1.49
C GLU A 399 -12.16 -23.64 -2.23
N GLN A 400 -11.18 -23.64 -3.14
CA GLN A 400 -10.85 -22.50 -3.98
C GLN A 400 -11.71 -22.57 -5.26
N VAL A 401 -12.58 -21.57 -5.49
CA VAL A 401 -13.46 -21.56 -6.66
C VAL A 401 -12.82 -20.76 -7.82
N PRO A 402 -12.65 -21.33 -9.03
CA PRO A 402 -12.14 -20.59 -10.19
C PRO A 402 -13.15 -19.58 -10.74
N HIS A 403 -12.61 -18.46 -11.26
CA HIS A 403 -13.27 -17.26 -11.77
C HIS A 403 -14.61 -17.46 -12.50
N LEU A 404 -15.66 -16.82 -11.99
CA LEU A 404 -16.88 -16.46 -12.72
C LEU A 404 -17.42 -15.18 -12.07
N TYR A 405 -17.44 -14.03 -12.76
CA TYR A 405 -18.55 -13.04 -12.77
C TYR A 405 -18.29 -11.85 -13.71
N SER A 406 -19.39 -11.29 -14.23
CA SER A 406 -19.50 -10.43 -15.42
C SER A 406 -19.32 -8.91 -15.15
N PRO A 407 -19.16 -8.07 -16.20
CA PRO A 407 -18.70 -6.68 -16.10
C PRO A 407 -19.61 -5.68 -15.37
N LEU A 408 -20.90 -5.98 -15.16
CA LEU A 408 -21.86 -4.99 -14.65
C LEU A 408 -21.79 -4.75 -13.13
N THR A 409 -21.18 -5.67 -12.36
CA THR A 409 -20.98 -5.49 -10.91
C THR A 409 -19.73 -4.67 -10.57
N LEU A 410 -18.86 -4.44 -11.58
CA LEU A 410 -17.59 -3.71 -11.45
C LEU A 410 -17.81 -2.19 -11.27
N ALA A 411 -18.82 -1.63 -11.94
CA ALA A 411 -19.00 -0.18 -12.07
C ALA A 411 -19.51 0.52 -10.79
N LYS A 412 -20.24 -0.18 -9.90
CA LYS A 412 -20.81 0.45 -8.68
C LYS A 412 -19.92 0.36 -7.43
N ARG A 413 -18.81 -0.38 -7.47
CA ARG A 413 -17.86 -0.50 -6.33
C ARG A 413 -16.49 0.13 -6.59
N GLN A 414 -16.17 0.46 -7.83
CA GLN A 414 -14.94 1.20 -8.20
C GLN A 414 -14.90 2.63 -7.63
N GLU A 415 -16.04 3.28 -7.38
CA GLU A 415 -16.06 4.63 -6.78
C GLU A 415 -15.53 4.68 -5.33
N ARG A 416 -15.47 3.55 -4.60
CA ARG A 416 -14.87 3.50 -3.25
C ARG A 416 -13.34 3.32 -3.26
N PHE A 417 -12.74 2.91 -4.38
CA PHE A 417 -11.31 2.60 -4.48
C PHE A 417 -10.45 3.77 -4.99
N PHE A 418 -11.06 4.86 -5.47
CA PHE A 418 -10.33 6.05 -5.96
C PHE A 418 -9.91 7.03 -4.86
N PHE A 419 -10.22 6.75 -3.59
CA PHE A 419 -9.81 7.54 -2.43
C PHE A 419 -9.21 6.64 -1.33
N TYR A 420 -8.13 5.90 -1.62
CA TYR A 420 -7.38 5.20 -0.58
C TYR A 420 -5.88 5.36 -0.74
#